data_AF-A0AAA9YHE7-F1
#
_entry.id   AF-A0AAA9YHE7-F1
#
_cell.length_a   1.000
_cell.length_b   1.000
_cell.length_c   1.000
_cell.angle_alpha   90.00
_cell.angle_beta   90.00
_cell.angle_gamma   90.00
#
_symmetry.space_group_name_H-M   'P 1'
#
loop_
_entity.id
_entity.type
_entity.pdbx_description
1 polymer ?
#
loop_
_entity_poly.entity_id
_entity_poly.type
_entity_poly.pdbx_seq_one_letter_code
_entity_poly.pdbx_strand_id
1 'polypeptide(L)'
;MSGIALSRLAQERKAWRKDHPFGFVAVPTKNPDGTMNLMNWECAIPGKKGILLGIQELLNEPNIQDPAQAEAYTIYCQNRVEYEKRVRAQAKKFAPS
;
A
#
# COMPACT_ATOMS: atom_id res chain seq x y z
N MET A 1 22.32 -25.92 -10.82
CA MET A 1 22.54 -24.61 -10.14
C MET A 1 21.30 -24.07 -9.40
N SER A 2 20.38 -24.93 -8.91
CA SER A 2 19.15 -24.51 -8.21
C SER A 2 19.19 -24.66 -6.68
N GLY A 3 20.22 -25.29 -6.11
CA GLY A 3 20.25 -25.68 -4.69
C GLY A 3 20.37 -24.53 -3.69
N ILE A 4 21.12 -23.48 -4.02
CA ILE A 4 21.37 -22.36 -3.08
C ILE A 4 20.10 -21.52 -2.91
N ALA A 5 19.40 -21.22 -4.01
CA ALA A 5 18.16 -20.44 -3.99
C ALA A 5 17.06 -21.16 -3.19
N LEU A 6 16.84 -22.45 -3.46
CA LEU A 6 15.86 -23.26 -2.73
C LEU A 6 16.18 -23.36 -1.23
N SER A 7 17.47 -23.52 -0.88
CA SER A 7 17.90 -23.56 0.51
C SER A 7 17.61 -22.25 1.24
N ARG A 8 17.85 -21.11 0.59
CA ARG A 8 17.54 -19.79 1.16
C ARG A 8 16.03 -19.58 1.32
N LEU A 9 15.23 -19.91 0.31
CA LEU A 9 13.77 -19.78 0.38
C LEU A 9 13.15 -20.64 1.49
N ALA A 10 13.71 -21.84 1.73
CA ALA A 10 13.31 -22.68 2.85
C ALA A 10 13.64 -22.04 4.21
N GLN A 11 14.78 -21.38 4.34
CA GLN A 11 15.15 -20.63 5.55
C GLN A 11 14.22 -19.45 5.80
N GLU A 12 13.92 -18.65 4.77
CA GLU A 12 12.98 -17.52 4.87
C GLU A 12 11.58 -18.00 5.29
N ARG A 13 11.09 -19.10 4.71
CA ARG A 13 9.82 -19.70 5.12
C ARG A 13 9.81 -20.12 6.59
N LYS A 14 10.92 -20.68 7.09
CA LYS A 14 11.05 -21.09 8.48
C LYS A 14 11.07 -19.86 9.41
N ALA A 15 11.78 -18.80 9.02
CA ALA A 15 11.79 -17.54 9.75
C ALA A 15 10.40 -16.90 9.80
N TRP A 16 9.72 -16.79 8.65
CA TRP A 16 8.37 -16.26 8.55
C TRP A 16 7.35 -17.03 9.40
N ARG A 17 7.42 -18.36 9.41
CA ARG A 17 6.54 -19.20 10.26
C ARG A 17 6.82 -19.03 11.75
N LYS A 18 8.04 -18.64 12.11
CA LYS A 18 8.41 -18.37 13.50
C LYS A 18 7.87 -17.01 13.94
N ASP A 19 8.01 -16.00 13.09
CA ASP A 19 7.59 -14.65 13.37
C ASP A 19 7.31 -13.88 12.08
N HIS A 20 6.17 -13.21 12.02
CA HIS A 20 5.79 -12.27 10.97
C HIS A 20 4.75 -11.28 11.50
N PRO A 21 4.66 -10.07 10.92
CA PRO A 21 3.68 -9.08 11.37
C PRO A 21 2.24 -9.61 11.26
N PHE A 22 1.43 -9.33 12.28
CA PHE A 22 0.03 -9.77 12.34
C PHE A 22 -0.76 -9.34 11.09
N GLY A 23 -1.47 -10.29 10.48
CA GLY A 23 -2.32 -10.07 9.31
C GLY A 23 -1.60 -10.11 7.95
N PHE A 24 -0.25 -10.12 7.94
CA PHE A 24 0.52 -10.37 6.71
C PHE A 24 0.51 -11.86 6.38
N VAL A 25 0.34 -12.18 5.10
CA VAL A 25 0.35 -13.55 4.58
C VAL A 25 1.45 -13.66 3.54
N ALA A 26 2.25 -14.72 3.61
CA ALA A 26 3.18 -15.12 2.57
C ALA A 26 3.31 -16.65 2.61
N VAL A 27 2.78 -17.34 1.59
CA VAL A 27 2.74 -18.81 1.52
C VAL A 27 3.17 -19.28 0.13
N PRO A 28 4.09 -20.25 0.00
CA PRO A 28 4.43 -20.83 -1.29
C PRO A 28 3.22 -21.49 -1.96
N THR A 29 3.12 -21.38 -3.28
CA THR A 29 2.05 -22.05 -4.02
C THR A 29 2.24 -23.56 -4.02
N LYS A 30 1.17 -24.30 -4.30
CA LYS A 30 1.23 -25.76 -4.48
C LYS A 30 1.41 -26.10 -5.95
N ASN A 31 2.32 -27.03 -6.23
CA ASN A 31 2.42 -27.69 -7.52
C ASN A 31 1.25 -28.68 -7.70
N PRO A 32 0.96 -29.12 -8.94
CA PRO A 32 -0.09 -30.12 -9.21
C PRO A 32 0.11 -31.45 -8.47
N ASP A 33 1.35 -31.81 -8.16
CA ASP A 33 1.72 -33.02 -7.39
C ASP A 33 1.54 -32.85 -5.87
N GLY A 34 1.07 -31.69 -5.41
CA GLY A 34 0.87 -31.37 -4.00
C GLY A 34 2.12 -30.87 -3.26
N THR A 35 3.29 -30.83 -3.91
CA THR A 35 4.50 -30.26 -3.33
C THR A 35 4.45 -28.74 -3.31
N MET A 36 5.26 -28.11 -2.46
CA MET A 36 5.33 -26.64 -2.38
C MET A 36 6.32 -26.09 -3.40
N ASN A 37 5.88 -25.15 -4.22
CA ASN A 37 6.73 -24.41 -5.12
C ASN A 37 7.36 -23.22 -4.39
N LEU A 38 8.57 -23.41 -3.84
CA LEU A 38 9.26 -22.34 -3.13
C LEU A 38 9.64 -21.14 -4.02
N MET A 39 9.56 -21.27 -5.34
CA MET A 39 9.87 -20.20 -6.29
C MET A 39 8.67 -19.29 -6.56
N ASN A 40 7.46 -19.64 -6.11
CA ASN A 40 6.25 -18.85 -6.32
C ASN A 40 5.42 -18.75 -5.03
N TRP A 41 4.96 -17.54 -4.69
CA TRP A 41 4.35 -17.24 -3.40
C TRP A 41 3.07 -16.44 -3.57
N GLU A 42 2.06 -16.80 -2.78
CA GLU A 42 0.86 -15.99 -2.55
C GLU A 42 1.08 -15.13 -1.32
N CYS A 43 1.04 -13.81 -1.52
CA CYS A 43 1.26 -12.83 -0.47
C CYS A 43 0.03 -11.92 -0.31
N ALA A 44 -0.27 -11.53 0.94
CA ALA A 44 -1.26 -10.52 1.25
C ALA A 44 -0.74 -9.59 2.34
N ILE A 45 -1.00 -8.29 2.15
CA ILE A 45 -0.69 -7.25 3.13
C ILE A 45 -2.02 -6.82 3.76
N PRO A 46 -2.11 -6.81 5.10
CA PRO A 46 -3.34 -6.44 5.79
C PRO A 46 -3.61 -4.95 5.59
N GLY A 47 -4.88 -4.65 5.37
CA GLY A 47 -5.39 -3.32 5.08
C GLY A 47 -6.72 -3.46 4.36
N LYS A 48 -7.63 -2.49 4.53
CA LYS A 48 -8.86 -2.54 3.73
C LYS A 48 -8.50 -2.25 2.28
N LYS A 49 -8.74 -3.24 1.41
CA LYS A 49 -8.69 -3.06 -0.03
C LYS A 49 -9.56 -1.84 -0.38
N GLY A 50 -8.97 -0.89 -1.09
CA GLY A 50 -9.67 0.33 -1.50
C GLY A 50 -9.64 1.51 -0.52
N ILE A 51 -9.23 1.37 0.76
CA ILE A 51 -9.06 2.58 1.61
C ILE A 51 -7.96 3.49 1.05
N LEU A 52 -6.79 2.93 0.75
CA LEU A 52 -5.66 3.75 0.27
C LEU A 52 -5.97 4.37 -1.09
N LEU A 53 -6.63 3.62 -1.98
CA LEU A 53 -7.09 4.13 -3.27
C LEU A 53 -8.19 5.19 -3.08
N GLY A 54 -9.16 4.95 -2.19
CA GLY A 54 -10.22 5.91 -1.87
C GLY A 54 -9.67 7.19 -1.23
N ILE A 55 -8.62 7.12 -0.41
CA ILE A 55 -7.93 8.31 0.10
C ILE A 55 -7.24 9.04 -1.05
N GLN A 56 -6.56 8.34 -1.97
CA GLN A 56 -5.98 8.98 -3.16
C GLN A 56 -7.05 9.67 -4.02
N GLU A 57 -8.20 9.03 -4.23
CA GLU A 57 -9.34 9.59 -4.95
C GLU A 57 -9.87 10.85 -4.25
N LEU A 58 -10.09 10.81 -2.93
CA LEU A 58 -10.55 11.97 -2.15
C LEU A 58 -9.54 13.13 -2.14
N LEU A 59 -8.24 12.85 -2.21
CA LEU A 59 -7.22 13.89 -2.33
C LEU A 59 -7.24 14.56 -3.71
N ASN A 60 -7.65 13.82 -4.76
CA ASN A 60 -7.77 14.35 -6.12
C ASN A 60 -9.12 15.06 -6.33
N GLU A 61 -10.19 14.51 -5.77
CA GLU A 61 -11.59 14.95 -5.89
C GLU A 61 -12.20 15.20 -4.51
N PRO A 62 -12.07 16.41 -3.94
CA PRO A 62 -12.60 16.71 -2.62
C PRO A 62 -14.13 16.62 -2.57
N ASN A 63 -14.67 15.98 -1.53
CA ASN A 63 -16.11 15.94 -1.28
C ASN A 63 -16.61 17.28 -0.71
N ILE A 64 -17.18 18.13 -1.56
CA ILE A 64 -17.71 19.45 -1.17
C ILE A 64 -19.00 19.40 -0.33
N GLN A 65 -19.68 18.25 -0.31
CA GLN A 65 -20.93 18.08 0.45
C GLN A 65 -20.66 17.75 1.93
N ASP A 66 -19.42 17.34 2.25
CA ASP A 66 -19.01 16.99 3.61
C ASP A 66 -17.66 17.67 3.95
N PRO A 67 -17.66 19.00 4.14
CA PRO A 67 -16.43 19.74 4.39
C PRO A 67 -15.88 19.48 5.79
N ALA A 68 -14.78 18.72 5.87
CA ALA A 68 -14.09 18.46 7.14
C ALA A 68 -13.13 19.58 7.58
N GLN A 69 -12.67 20.44 6.66
CA GLN A 69 -11.74 21.54 6.96
C GLN A 69 -12.24 22.86 6.34
N ALA A 70 -12.67 23.79 7.19
CA ALA A 70 -13.31 25.04 6.77
C ALA A 70 -12.41 25.92 5.87
N GLU A 71 -11.13 26.07 6.21
CA GLU A 71 -10.20 26.89 5.42
C GLU A 71 -9.98 26.31 4.01
N ALA A 72 -9.70 25.01 3.91
CA ALA A 72 -9.49 24.34 2.65
C ALA A 72 -10.74 24.40 1.77
N TYR A 73 -11.92 24.16 2.36
CA TYR A 73 -13.21 24.28 1.67
C TYR A 73 -13.43 25.70 1.12
N THR A 74 -13.21 26.72 1.95
CA THR A 74 -13.43 28.12 1.57
C THR A 74 -12.53 28.52 0.41
N ILE A 75 -11.23 28.20 0.49
CA ILE A 75 -10.26 28.51 -0.57
C ILE A 75 -10.58 27.69 -1.83
N TYR A 76 -10.96 26.42 -1.68
CA TYR A 76 -11.38 25.57 -2.80
C TYR A 76 -12.54 26.19 -3.59
N CYS A 77 -13.58 26.68 -2.90
CA CYS A 77 -14.76 27.26 -3.51
C CYS A 77 -14.54 28.69 -4.05
N GLN A 78 -13.73 29.50 -3.38
CA GLN A 78 -13.55 30.92 -3.73
C GLN A 78 -12.37 31.19 -4.67
N ASN A 79 -11.26 30.45 -4.53
CA ASN A 79 -10.03 30.69 -5.28
C ASN A 79 -9.29 29.37 -5.54
N ARG A 80 -9.70 28.70 -6.62
CA ARG A 80 -9.13 27.42 -7.05
C ARG A 80 -7.62 27.49 -7.31
N VAL A 81 -7.13 28.62 -7.82
CA VAL A 81 -5.70 28.82 -8.14
C VAL A 81 -4.85 28.82 -6.87
N GLU A 82 -5.29 29.53 -5.83
CA GLU A 82 -4.58 29.55 -4.54
C GLU A 82 -4.66 28.19 -3.84
N TYR A 83 -5.80 27.48 -3.92
CA TYR A 83 -5.93 26.11 -3.42
C TYR A 83 -4.88 25.19 -4.06
N GLU A 84 -4.80 25.17 -5.39
CA GLU A 84 -3.85 24.31 -6.11
C GLU A 84 -2.39 24.66 -5.80
N LYS A 85 -2.08 25.96 -5.66
CA LYS A 85 -0.74 26.41 -5.25
C LYS A 85 -0.34 25.84 -3.90
N ARG A 86 -1.25 25.86 -2.91
CA ARG A 86 -1.01 25.29 -1.58
C ARG A 86 -0.87 23.78 -1.61
N VAL A 87 -1.72 23.08 -2.37
CA VAL A 87 -1.62 21.61 -2.56
C VAL A 87 -0.26 21.24 -3.14
N ARG A 88 0.22 21.96 -4.18
CA ARG A 88 1.55 21.70 -4.77
C ARG A 88 2.69 21.95 -3.79
N ALA A 89 2.62 23.03 -3.01
CA ALA A 89 3.61 23.33 -1.98
C ALA A 89 3.65 22.24 -0.91
N GLN A 90 2.49 21.73 -0.50
CA GLN A 90 2.37 20.63 0.45
C GLN A 90 2.92 19.32 -0.12
N ALA A 91 2.59 18.98 -1.37
CA ALA A 91 3.15 17.80 -2.04
C ALA A 91 4.69 17.85 -2.09
N LYS A 92 5.26 19.02 -2.40
CA LYS A 92 6.73 19.22 -2.40
C LYS A 92 7.36 19.03 -1.01
N LYS A 93 6.66 19.44 0.06
CA LYS A 93 7.14 19.28 1.46
C LYS A 93 7.29 17.81 1.86
N PHE A 94 6.45 16.93 1.32
CA PHE A 94 6.43 15.50 1.64
C PHE A 94 6.99 14.62 0.52
N ALA A 95 7.61 15.21 -0.51
CA ALA A 95 8.28 14.45 -1.54
C ALA A 95 9.46 13.65 -0.93
N PRO A 96 9.70 12.40 -1.38
CA PRO A 96 10.89 11.65 -0.98
C PRO A 96 12.15 12.45 -1.29
N SER A 97 13.12 12.39 -0.37
CA SER A 97 14.44 13.02 -0.52
C SER A 97 15.26 12.38 -1.63
#